data_AF-A0AA36FXS7-F1
#
_entry.id   AF-A0AA36FXS7-F1
#
_cell.length_a   1.000
_cell.length_b   1.000
_cell.length_c   1.000
_cell.angle_alpha   90.00
_cell.angle_beta   90.00
_cell.angle_gamma   90.00
#
_symmetry.space_group_name_H-M   'P 1'
#
loop_
_entity.id
_entity.type
_entity.pdbx_description
1 polymer ?
#
loop_
_entity_poly.entity_id
_entity_poly.type
_entity_poly.pdbx_seq_one_letter_code
_entity_poly.pdbx_strand_id
1 'polypeptide(L)'
;MDLTSSSSSEPDVKTTPARRRDLLSKFFTVGKEEQKCLLAKMWTEKSAFLQMESIDTHFDRLELIVQGNVRTTDFAACKRCGTIMNFAKRGGHHRRHTITCGMVMNNPLPQKHDTARGAAKYTKDGLRTRIGEYLLKTAQSFSHAEEPEFRQLLQYAAEFGKRTGDTIPDAHFPNRRHISSHAEENYQKQLEQACPQLLRAAQEKRLAILADHGHFFDDYLSVFATYCNEDMQTKLVPLALKAVSKPENARELFDSLVDCVTAIGLQASDLENAPLTADGAAVMQVVGNTYLEEIRFTIFYGK
;
A
#
# COMPACT_ATOMS: atom_id res chain seq x y z
N MET A 1 -43.95 -47.06 50.29
CA MET A 1 -44.68 -46.25 49.31
C MET A 1 -44.37 -44.82 49.67
N ASP A 2 -43.40 -44.21 48.99
CA ASP A 2 -42.98 -42.83 49.23
C ASP A 2 -42.41 -42.23 47.95
N LEU A 3 -42.92 -41.04 47.67
CA LEU A 3 -42.29 -39.84 47.10
C LEU A 3 -41.70 -39.87 45.67
N THR A 4 -42.49 -39.26 44.80
CA THR A 4 -42.15 -38.37 43.68
C THR A 4 -40.83 -37.60 43.79
N SER A 5 -40.02 -37.57 42.71
CA SER A 5 -39.72 -36.33 41.95
C SER A 5 -38.66 -36.56 40.85
N SER A 6 -39.07 -36.30 39.60
CA SER A 6 -38.35 -35.62 38.51
C SER A 6 -36.80 -35.57 38.49
N SER A 7 -36.22 -36.01 37.37
CA SER A 7 -35.31 -35.15 36.61
C SER A 7 -35.25 -35.60 35.15
N SER A 8 -35.84 -34.79 34.26
CA SER A 8 -35.61 -34.84 32.82
C SER A 8 -34.13 -34.58 32.55
N SER A 9 -33.40 -35.62 32.15
CA SER A 9 -32.01 -35.48 31.70
C SER A 9 -31.98 -34.77 30.35
N GLU A 10 -31.44 -33.55 30.33
CA GLU A 10 -31.06 -32.81 29.12
C GLU A 10 -30.14 -33.66 28.23
N PRO A 11 -30.21 -33.53 26.89
CA PRO A 11 -29.31 -34.24 26.01
C PRO A 11 -27.88 -33.66 26.09
N ASP A 12 -26.98 -34.49 26.64
CA ASP A 12 -25.55 -34.27 26.81
C ASP A 12 -24.83 -34.21 25.43
N VAL A 13 -24.84 -33.04 24.78
CA VAL A 13 -24.02 -32.78 23.58
C VAL A 13 -22.68 -32.19 24.02
N LYS A 14 -21.73 -33.09 24.33
CA LYS A 14 -20.33 -32.78 24.65
C LYS A 14 -19.58 -32.22 23.44
N THR A 15 -19.76 -30.93 23.18
CA THR A 15 -18.78 -30.14 22.42
C THR A 15 -17.66 -29.74 23.37
N THR A 16 -16.41 -30.15 23.07
CA THR A 16 -15.26 -29.82 23.91
C THR A 16 -15.09 -28.29 24.03
N PRO A 17 -14.72 -27.74 25.20
CA PRO A 17 -14.55 -26.30 25.40
C PRO A 17 -13.63 -25.63 24.38
N ALA A 18 -12.60 -26.35 23.91
CA ALA A 18 -11.68 -25.89 22.86
C ALA A 18 -12.39 -25.69 21.51
N ARG A 19 -13.27 -26.61 21.12
CA ARG A 19 -14.04 -26.50 19.87
C ARG A 19 -15.07 -25.36 19.95
N ARG A 20 -15.68 -25.13 21.12
CA ARG A 20 -16.55 -23.96 21.33
C ARG A 20 -15.79 -22.65 21.17
N ARG A 21 -14.57 -22.55 21.72
CA ARG A 21 -13.73 -21.34 21.65
C ARG A 21 -13.28 -21.01 20.22
N ASP A 22 -12.92 -22.03 19.44
CA ASP A 22 -12.53 -21.89 18.04
C ASP A 22 -13.73 -21.56 17.11
N LEU A 23 -14.90 -22.10 17.40
CA LEU A 23 -16.11 -21.72 16.65
C LEU A 23 -16.57 -20.31 16.99
N LEU A 24 -16.44 -19.89 18.25
CA LEU A 24 -16.67 -18.51 18.67
C LEU A 24 -15.76 -17.53 17.91
N SER A 25 -14.45 -17.78 17.87
CA SER A 25 -13.49 -16.93 17.14
C SER A 25 -13.81 -16.83 15.63
N LYS A 26 -14.28 -17.92 15.03
CA LYS A 26 -14.74 -17.95 13.63
C LYS A 26 -16.10 -17.27 13.44
N PHE A 27 -16.98 -17.28 14.43
CA PHE A 27 -18.24 -16.55 14.39
C PHE A 27 -17.99 -15.02 14.44
N PHE A 28 -17.02 -14.57 15.24
CA PHE A 28 -16.62 -13.16 15.35
C PHE A 28 -16.13 -12.54 14.04
N THR A 29 -15.64 -13.34 13.09
CA THR A 29 -15.03 -12.86 11.85
C THR A 29 -16.00 -12.73 10.66
N VAL A 30 -17.23 -13.27 10.78
CA VAL A 30 -18.15 -13.44 9.62
C VAL A 30 -19.45 -12.61 9.74
N GLY A 31 -19.75 -12.01 10.90
CA GLY A 31 -21.03 -11.33 11.16
C GLY A 31 -21.17 -9.91 10.59
N LYS A 32 -22.41 -9.53 10.20
CA LYS A 32 -22.80 -8.13 9.88
C LYS A 32 -22.83 -7.26 11.15
N GLU A 33 -22.80 -5.92 11.00
CA GLU A 33 -22.85 -4.92 12.10
C GLU A 33 -23.89 -5.21 13.19
N GLU A 34 -25.10 -5.64 12.82
CA GLU A 34 -26.17 -5.99 13.77
C GLU A 34 -25.82 -7.15 14.72
N GLN A 35 -24.92 -8.05 14.30
CA GLN A 35 -24.46 -9.20 15.10
C GLN A 35 -23.25 -8.87 15.95
N LYS A 36 -22.40 -7.92 15.53
CA LYS A 36 -21.40 -7.33 16.43
C LYS A 36 -22.08 -6.66 17.62
N CYS A 37 -23.25 -6.04 17.41
CA CYS A 37 -24.07 -5.45 18.48
C CYS A 37 -24.67 -6.52 19.42
N LEU A 38 -25.16 -7.65 18.87
CA LEU A 38 -25.67 -8.78 19.66
C LEU A 38 -24.56 -9.49 20.46
N LEU A 39 -23.35 -9.59 19.89
CA LEU A 39 -22.16 -10.17 20.51
C LEU A 39 -21.51 -9.22 21.53
N ALA A 40 -21.59 -7.90 21.32
CA ALA A 40 -21.24 -6.90 22.32
C ALA A 40 -22.13 -7.06 23.57
N LYS A 41 -23.44 -7.35 23.38
CA LYS A 41 -24.33 -7.72 24.48
C LYS A 41 -23.92 -9.01 25.20
N MET A 42 -23.45 -10.03 24.48
CA MET A 42 -22.92 -11.27 25.10
C MET A 42 -21.64 -11.04 25.90
N TRP A 43 -20.78 -10.11 25.49
CA TRP A 43 -19.55 -9.77 26.22
C TRP A 43 -19.85 -8.96 27.49
N THR A 44 -20.90 -8.14 27.46
CA THR A 44 -21.36 -7.36 28.62
C THR A 44 -22.21 -8.18 29.60
N GLU A 45 -22.99 -9.14 29.12
CA GLU A 45 -23.83 -10.00 29.96
C GLU A 45 -23.10 -11.33 30.24
N LYS A 46 -22.51 -11.46 31.43
CA LYS A 46 -21.71 -12.63 31.91
C LYS A 46 -22.39 -14.01 31.84
N SER A 47 -23.63 -14.09 31.34
CA SER A 47 -24.51 -15.26 31.34
C SER A 47 -25.03 -15.64 29.94
N ALA A 48 -24.34 -15.21 28.87
CA ALA A 48 -24.65 -15.61 27.50
C ALA A 48 -23.65 -16.66 26.96
N PHE A 49 -24.14 -17.75 26.37
CA PHE A 49 -23.29 -18.78 25.75
C PHE A 49 -23.91 -19.36 24.48
N LEU A 50 -23.06 -19.87 23.59
CA LEU A 50 -23.46 -20.49 22.33
C LEU A 50 -23.61 -22.01 22.50
N GLN A 51 -24.79 -22.51 22.15
CA GLN A 51 -25.12 -23.93 22.02
C GLN A 51 -25.23 -24.30 20.54
N MET A 52 -25.03 -25.59 20.26
CA MET A 52 -25.13 -26.13 18.90
C MET A 52 -26.26 -27.16 18.86
N GLU A 53 -27.23 -26.96 17.98
CA GLU A 53 -28.33 -27.89 17.75
C GLU A 53 -28.16 -28.56 16.39
N SER A 54 -28.23 -29.89 16.32
CA SER A 54 -28.10 -30.61 15.05
C SER A 54 -29.30 -30.33 14.13
N ILE A 55 -29.09 -29.65 12.99
CA ILE A 55 -30.16 -29.44 12.00
C ILE A 55 -30.27 -30.62 11.04
N ASP A 56 -29.13 -31.08 10.52
CA ASP A 56 -29.07 -32.18 9.57
C ASP A 56 -27.75 -32.97 9.74
N THR A 57 -27.47 -33.89 8.82
CA THR A 57 -26.26 -34.72 8.86
C THR A 57 -24.96 -33.96 8.60
N HIS A 58 -25.03 -32.71 8.14
CA HIS A 58 -23.89 -31.92 7.68
C HIS A 58 -23.68 -30.62 8.49
N PHE A 59 -24.71 -30.10 9.15
CA PHE A 59 -24.67 -28.82 9.86
C PHE A 59 -25.33 -28.86 11.24
N ASP A 60 -24.72 -28.13 12.18
CA ASP A 60 -25.29 -27.78 13.48
C ASP A 60 -25.68 -26.30 13.49
N ARG A 61 -26.92 -25.98 13.84
CA ARG A 61 -27.39 -24.60 14.09
C ARG A 61 -26.65 -24.02 15.26
N LEU A 62 -26.33 -22.75 15.17
CA LEU A 62 -25.85 -21.99 16.31
C LEU A 62 -27.06 -21.41 17.05
N GLU A 63 -27.17 -21.71 18.33
CA GLU A 63 -28.19 -21.18 19.22
C GLU A 63 -27.54 -20.32 20.29
N LEU A 64 -28.10 -19.15 20.51
CA LEU A 64 -27.64 -18.24 21.54
C LEU A 64 -28.51 -18.38 22.79
N ILE A 65 -27.89 -18.73 23.91
CA ILE A 65 -28.58 -18.81 25.21
C ILE A 65 -28.21 -17.55 26.00
N VAL A 66 -29.22 -16.76 26.35
CA VAL A 66 -29.06 -15.55 27.19
C VAL A 66 -29.98 -15.67 28.39
N GLN A 67 -29.42 -15.75 29.60
CA GLN A 67 -30.18 -15.85 30.85
C GLN A 67 -31.23 -16.99 30.83
N GLY A 68 -30.87 -18.15 30.28
CA GLY A 68 -31.75 -19.32 30.18
C GLY A 68 -32.74 -19.29 29.00
N ASN A 69 -32.81 -18.20 28.23
CA ASN A 69 -33.64 -18.14 27.03
C ASN A 69 -32.82 -18.51 25.78
N VAL A 70 -33.29 -19.51 25.04
CA VAL A 70 -32.69 -19.94 23.76
C VAL A 70 -33.21 -19.05 22.63
N ARG A 71 -32.29 -18.44 21.89
CA ARG A 71 -32.56 -17.70 20.64
C ARG A 71 -31.88 -18.42 19.49
N THR A 72 -32.68 -18.92 18.55
CA THR A 72 -32.17 -19.53 17.33
C THR A 72 -31.51 -18.47 16.45
N THR A 73 -30.32 -18.78 15.92
CA THR A 73 -29.66 -17.90 14.97
C THR A 73 -29.89 -18.37 13.54
N ASP A 74 -29.71 -17.43 12.63
CA ASP A 74 -29.70 -17.65 11.19
C ASP A 74 -28.45 -18.38 10.70
N PHE A 75 -27.58 -18.92 11.57
CA PHE A 75 -26.32 -19.53 11.18
C PHE A 75 -26.22 -21.00 11.57
N ALA A 76 -25.45 -21.73 10.76
CA ALA A 76 -25.07 -23.09 11.07
C ALA A 76 -23.58 -23.29 10.82
N ALA A 77 -22.97 -24.14 11.64
CA ALA A 77 -21.60 -24.59 11.50
C ALA A 77 -21.60 -25.96 10.80
N CYS A 78 -20.75 -26.13 9.78
CA CYS A 78 -20.55 -27.43 9.16
C CYS A 78 -19.92 -28.39 10.18
N LYS A 79 -20.56 -29.55 10.43
CA LYS A 79 -20.04 -30.55 11.37
C LYS A 79 -18.69 -31.12 10.94
N ARG A 80 -18.43 -31.14 9.62
CA ARG A 80 -17.23 -31.70 9.01
C ARG A 80 -16.02 -30.76 9.05
N CYS A 81 -16.19 -29.47 8.74
CA CYS A 81 -15.06 -28.53 8.64
C CYS A 81 -15.12 -27.34 9.61
N GLY A 82 -16.21 -27.19 10.37
CA GLY A 82 -16.42 -26.07 11.30
C GLY A 82 -16.68 -24.72 10.64
N THR A 83 -16.85 -24.66 9.32
CA THR A 83 -17.17 -23.41 8.62
C THR A 83 -18.57 -22.94 9.01
N ILE A 84 -18.68 -21.67 9.39
CA ILE A 84 -19.94 -21.04 9.82
C ILE A 84 -20.55 -20.31 8.63
N MET A 85 -21.84 -20.51 8.41
CA MET A 85 -22.55 -20.00 7.24
C MET A 85 -23.95 -19.51 7.62
N ASN A 86 -24.47 -18.50 6.91
CA ASN A 86 -25.86 -18.11 7.05
C ASN A 86 -26.77 -19.20 6.45
N PHE A 87 -27.64 -19.75 7.28
CA PHE A 87 -28.56 -20.86 7.03
C PHE A 87 -30.03 -20.42 6.93
N ALA A 88 -30.36 -19.16 7.21
CA ALA A 88 -31.75 -18.65 7.19
C ALA A 88 -32.34 -18.55 5.79
N LYS A 89 -31.51 -18.27 4.79
CA LYS A 89 -31.88 -18.44 3.39
C LYS A 89 -31.42 -19.82 2.98
N ARG A 90 -32.34 -20.80 2.89
CA ARG A 90 -32.12 -22.13 2.30
C ARG A 90 -31.74 -22.06 0.79
N GLY A 91 -30.77 -21.22 0.42
CA GLY A 91 -30.25 -21.08 -0.92
C GLY A 91 -29.11 -22.08 -1.16
N GLY A 92 -28.78 -22.34 -2.43
CA GLY A 92 -27.81 -23.36 -2.85
C GLY A 92 -26.36 -23.20 -2.37
N HIS A 93 -26.07 -22.28 -1.44
CA HIS A 93 -24.74 -22.09 -0.83
C HIS A 93 -24.36 -23.21 0.14
N HIS A 94 -25.28 -23.67 1.00
CA HIS A 94 -25.00 -24.81 1.89
C HIS A 94 -24.83 -26.11 1.10
N ARG A 95 -25.66 -26.33 0.06
CA ARG A 95 -25.54 -27.49 -0.83
C ARG A 95 -24.21 -27.50 -1.59
N ARG A 96 -23.78 -26.35 -2.13
CA ARG A 96 -22.44 -26.22 -2.74
C ARG A 96 -21.34 -26.51 -1.73
N HIS A 97 -21.46 -25.97 -0.51
CA HIS A 97 -20.50 -26.27 0.55
C HIS A 97 -20.45 -27.76 0.89
N THR A 98 -21.58 -28.45 1.01
CA THR A 98 -21.62 -29.90 1.26
C THR A 98 -20.93 -30.69 0.16
N ILE A 99 -21.14 -30.33 -1.11
CA ILE A 99 -20.48 -30.97 -2.26
C ILE A 99 -18.98 -30.72 -2.21
N THR A 100 -18.55 -29.47 -2.06
CA THR A 100 -17.13 -29.11 -2.02
C THR A 100 -16.42 -29.70 -0.80
N CYS A 101 -17.02 -29.59 0.38
CA CYS A 101 -16.51 -30.16 1.63
C CYS A 101 -16.48 -31.70 1.59
N GLY A 102 -17.41 -32.33 0.86
CA GLY A 102 -17.41 -33.78 0.62
C GLY A 102 -16.32 -34.23 -0.36
N MET A 103 -16.10 -33.47 -1.44
CA MET A 103 -15.07 -33.79 -2.45
C MET A 103 -13.64 -33.62 -1.92
N VAL A 104 -13.40 -32.66 -1.02
CA VAL A 104 -12.07 -32.36 -0.45
C VAL A 104 -11.51 -33.47 0.47
N MET A 105 -12.34 -34.44 0.90
CA MET A 105 -11.89 -35.55 1.77
C MET A 105 -11.76 -36.90 1.03
N ASN A 106 -12.46 -37.11 -0.10
CA ASN A 106 -12.32 -38.34 -0.91
C ASN A 106 -11.09 -38.32 -1.83
N ASN A 107 -10.49 -37.15 -2.04
CA ASN A 107 -9.10 -36.98 -2.39
C ASN A 107 -8.47 -36.24 -1.22
N PRO A 108 -7.84 -36.93 -0.25
CA PRO A 108 -7.33 -36.27 0.93
C PRO A 108 -6.29 -35.25 0.49
N LEU A 109 -6.64 -33.96 0.57
CA LEU A 109 -5.63 -32.92 0.73
C LEU A 109 -4.81 -33.32 1.96
N PRO A 110 -3.47 -33.28 1.89
CA PRO A 110 -2.62 -33.86 2.92
C PRO A 110 -3.01 -33.29 4.29
N GLN A 111 -3.25 -34.22 5.22
CA GLN A 111 -3.52 -33.92 6.61
C GLN A 111 -2.47 -32.95 7.15
N LYS A 112 -2.94 -31.92 7.85
CA LYS A 112 -2.13 -31.05 8.68
C LYS A 112 -1.45 -31.89 9.77
N HIS A 113 -0.31 -32.46 9.44
CA HIS A 113 0.73 -32.75 10.42
C HIS A 113 1.56 -31.48 10.59
N ASP A 114 1.66 -31.02 11.84
CA ASP A 114 2.43 -29.85 12.29
C ASP A 114 3.95 -30.05 12.16
N THR A 115 4.42 -30.39 10.96
CA THR A 115 5.83 -30.50 10.65
C THR A 115 6.10 -29.82 9.32
N ALA A 116 6.78 -28.67 9.40
CA ALA A 116 7.47 -27.95 8.34
C ALA A 116 7.47 -28.63 6.95
N ARG A 117 6.65 -28.09 6.05
CA ARG A 117 6.66 -28.18 4.56
C ARG A 117 5.49 -27.29 4.09
N GLY A 118 5.63 -25.97 4.05
CA GLY A 118 6.38 -25.27 3.02
C GLY A 118 5.55 -25.24 1.73
N ALA A 119 5.05 -24.05 1.34
CA ALA A 119 4.21 -23.76 0.16
C ALA A 119 2.67 -23.77 0.31
N ALA A 120 2.11 -23.26 1.41
CA ALA A 120 0.75 -22.70 1.37
C ALA A 120 0.74 -21.36 0.62
N LYS A 121 0.70 -21.44 -0.72
CA LYS A 121 0.07 -20.48 -1.64
C LYS A 121 0.47 -18.99 -1.50
N TYR A 122 1.69 -18.66 -1.91
CA TYR A 122 1.97 -17.35 -2.51
C TYR A 122 1.21 -17.25 -3.85
N THR A 123 -0.09 -16.97 -3.81
CA THR A 123 -0.90 -16.81 -5.02
C THR A 123 -0.80 -15.38 -5.53
N LYS A 124 -0.88 -15.24 -6.85
CA LYS A 124 -1.08 -13.94 -7.52
C LYS A 124 -2.24 -13.16 -6.89
N ASP A 125 -3.29 -13.84 -6.45
CA ASP A 125 -4.44 -13.24 -5.76
C ASP A 125 -4.11 -12.66 -4.39
N GLY A 126 -3.25 -13.34 -3.61
CA GLY A 126 -2.80 -12.85 -2.30
C GLY A 126 -1.96 -11.58 -2.45
N LEU A 127 -1.03 -11.58 -3.41
CA LEU A 127 -0.22 -10.40 -3.73
C LEU A 127 -1.08 -9.24 -4.23
N ARG A 128 -2.03 -9.50 -5.14
CA ARG A 128 -2.99 -8.49 -5.63
C ARG A 128 -3.77 -7.84 -4.48
N THR A 129 -4.25 -8.66 -3.53
CA THR A 129 -5.03 -8.17 -2.38
C THR A 129 -4.18 -7.26 -1.49
N ARG A 130 -2.94 -7.66 -1.19
CA ARG A 130 -2.02 -6.86 -0.36
C ARG A 130 -1.61 -5.54 -1.01
N ILE A 131 -1.30 -5.55 -2.31
CA ILE A 131 -1.00 -4.31 -3.05
C ILE A 131 -2.23 -3.39 -3.05
N GLY A 132 -3.42 -3.92 -3.33
CA GLY A 132 -4.65 -3.12 -3.30
C GLY A 132 -4.93 -2.50 -1.91
N GLU A 133 -4.78 -3.28 -0.84
CA GLU A 133 -4.89 -2.78 0.54
C GLU A 133 -3.86 -1.68 0.85
N TYR A 134 -2.61 -1.85 0.40
CA TYR A 134 -1.55 -0.86 0.58
C TYR A 134 -1.93 0.46 -0.09
N LEU A 135 -2.26 0.44 -1.39
CA LEU A 135 -2.59 1.65 -2.16
C LEU A 135 -3.78 2.41 -1.57
N LEU A 136 -4.82 1.69 -1.14
CA LEU A 136 -5.99 2.31 -0.50
C LEU A 136 -5.65 2.95 0.85
N LYS A 137 -4.82 2.29 1.66
CA LYS A 137 -4.44 2.80 2.99
C LYS A 137 -3.48 3.99 2.91
N THR A 138 -2.64 4.05 1.89
CA THR A 138 -1.65 5.12 1.69
C THR A 138 -2.12 6.20 0.73
N ALA A 139 -3.33 6.08 0.18
CA ALA A 139 -3.89 6.97 -0.83
C ALA A 139 -2.98 7.14 -2.06
N GLN A 140 -2.23 6.09 -2.42
CA GLN A 140 -1.36 6.09 -3.60
C GLN A 140 -2.16 5.75 -4.87
N SER A 141 -1.71 6.27 -6.01
CA SER A 141 -2.32 5.98 -7.31
C SER A 141 -2.22 4.49 -7.66
N PHE A 142 -3.23 3.95 -8.37
CA PHE A 142 -3.13 2.58 -8.91
C PHE A 142 -2.02 2.42 -9.96
N SER A 143 -1.63 3.51 -10.63
CA SER A 143 -0.47 3.51 -11.54
C SER A 143 0.84 3.17 -10.83
N HIS A 144 0.96 3.45 -9.52
CA HIS A 144 2.15 3.13 -8.73
C HIS A 144 2.46 1.62 -8.71
N ALA A 145 1.44 0.76 -8.78
CA ALA A 145 1.66 -0.70 -8.87
C ALA A 145 2.24 -1.15 -10.22
N GLU A 146 2.18 -0.30 -11.24
CA GLU A 146 2.71 -0.55 -12.57
C GLU A 146 4.15 -0.08 -12.73
N GLU A 147 4.62 0.81 -11.85
CA GLU A 147 5.97 1.35 -11.85
C GLU A 147 7.02 0.24 -11.70
N PRO A 148 8.02 0.16 -12.60
CA PRO A 148 9.09 -0.82 -12.54
C PRO A 148 9.83 -0.80 -11.20
N GLU A 149 10.05 0.37 -10.62
CA GLU A 149 10.78 0.62 -9.38
C GLU A 149 10.03 0.02 -8.18
N PHE A 150 8.70 0.20 -8.13
CA PHE A 150 7.86 -0.42 -7.10
C PHE A 150 7.92 -1.95 -7.21
N ARG A 151 7.89 -2.50 -8.43
CA ARG A 151 8.01 -3.95 -8.66
C ARG A 151 9.38 -4.48 -8.27
N GLN A 152 10.45 -3.74 -8.56
CA GLN A 152 11.81 -4.08 -8.13
C GLN A 152 11.94 -4.06 -6.61
N LEU A 153 11.35 -3.08 -5.94
CA LEU A 153 11.32 -3.02 -4.47
C LEU A 153 10.62 -4.25 -3.87
N LEU A 154 9.48 -4.66 -4.42
CA LEU A 154 8.77 -5.87 -3.98
C LEU A 154 9.62 -7.14 -4.20
N GLN A 155 10.32 -7.23 -5.33
CA GLN A 155 11.23 -8.34 -5.60
C GLN A 155 12.39 -8.35 -4.60
N TYR A 156 13.01 -7.21 -4.35
CA TYR A 156 14.07 -7.05 -3.36
C TYR A 156 13.59 -7.46 -1.96
N ALA A 157 12.42 -7.00 -1.53
CA ALA A 157 11.82 -7.39 -0.26
C ALA A 157 11.59 -8.91 -0.17
N ALA A 158 11.09 -9.54 -1.24
CA ALA A 158 10.91 -10.98 -1.29
C ALA A 158 12.25 -11.75 -1.21
N GLU A 159 13.29 -11.27 -1.88
CA GLU A 159 14.64 -11.84 -1.82
C GLU A 159 15.28 -11.66 -0.44
N PHE A 160 15.13 -10.47 0.15
CA PHE A 160 15.62 -10.18 1.49
C PHE A 160 14.93 -11.06 2.52
N GLY A 161 13.61 -11.19 2.46
CA GLY A 161 12.82 -12.07 3.33
C GLY A 161 13.25 -13.54 3.25
N LYS A 162 13.57 -14.06 2.05
CA LYS A 162 14.12 -15.43 1.90
C LYS A 162 15.44 -15.61 2.66
N ARG A 163 16.27 -14.58 2.76
CA ARG A 163 17.55 -14.61 3.47
C ARG A 163 17.40 -14.47 4.99
N THR A 164 16.33 -13.82 5.46
CA THR A 164 16.11 -13.54 6.89
C THR A 164 15.11 -14.46 7.59
N GLY A 165 14.62 -15.51 6.92
CA GLY A 165 13.70 -16.49 7.52
C GLY A 165 12.22 -16.19 7.25
N ASP A 166 11.87 -15.91 5.99
CA ASP A 166 10.52 -15.65 5.45
C ASP A 166 9.80 -14.40 5.98
N THR A 167 10.37 -13.71 6.97
CA THR A 167 9.89 -12.44 7.49
C THR A 167 11.05 -11.45 7.58
N ILE A 168 10.75 -10.18 7.30
CA ILE A 168 11.70 -9.08 7.46
C ILE A 168 11.40 -8.44 8.82
N PRO A 169 12.31 -8.51 9.81
CA PRO A 169 12.10 -7.83 11.09
C PRO A 169 11.96 -6.31 10.90
N ASP A 170 11.08 -5.69 11.68
CA ASP A 170 10.82 -4.23 11.61
C ASP A 170 12.10 -3.39 11.73
N ALA A 171 13.08 -3.85 12.51
CA ALA A 171 14.37 -3.20 12.68
C ALA A 171 15.19 -3.04 11.39
N HIS A 172 14.90 -3.83 10.34
CA HIS A 172 15.55 -3.72 9.04
C HIS A 172 14.89 -2.68 8.11
N PHE A 173 13.68 -2.22 8.42
CA PHE A 173 13.05 -1.17 7.63
C PHE A 173 13.66 0.19 8.00
N PRO A 174 14.23 0.91 7.02
CA PRO A 174 14.77 2.24 7.28
C PRO A 174 13.63 3.21 7.63
N ASN A 175 13.89 4.12 8.56
CA ASN A 175 12.97 5.21 8.83
C ASN A 175 13.08 6.30 7.75
N ARG A 176 12.10 7.23 7.73
CA ARG A 176 12.05 8.35 6.78
C ARG A 176 13.36 9.12 6.67
N ARG A 177 14.01 9.40 7.81
CA ARG A 177 15.24 10.20 7.85
C ARG A 177 16.38 9.49 7.15
N HIS A 178 16.56 8.18 7.39
CA HIS A 178 17.59 7.39 6.72
C HIS A 178 17.35 7.32 5.21
N ILE A 179 16.10 7.13 4.76
CA ILE A 179 15.76 7.13 3.34
C ILE A 179 16.07 8.49 2.70
N SER A 180 15.66 9.60 3.34
CA SER A 180 15.92 10.96 2.84
C SER A 180 17.40 11.24 2.69
N SER A 181 18.18 11.03 3.75
CA SER A 181 19.62 11.28 3.72
C SER A 181 20.33 10.41 2.67
N HIS A 182 19.94 9.13 2.54
CA HIS A 182 20.54 8.27 1.52
C HIS A 182 20.15 8.68 0.09
N ALA A 183 18.91 9.12 -0.12
CA ALA A 183 18.47 9.63 -1.41
C ALA A 183 19.19 10.93 -1.79
N GLU A 184 19.36 11.85 -0.84
CA GLU A 184 20.12 13.09 -1.01
C GLU A 184 21.60 12.82 -1.35
N GLU A 185 22.25 11.89 -0.64
CA GLU A 185 23.63 11.48 -0.94
C GLU A 185 23.77 10.87 -2.33
N ASN A 186 22.83 10.02 -2.74
CA ASN A 186 22.86 9.40 -4.07
C ASN A 186 22.59 10.43 -5.18
N TYR A 187 21.67 11.36 -4.94
CA TYR A 187 21.41 12.47 -5.83
C TYR A 187 22.66 13.34 -6.02
N GLN A 188 23.33 13.70 -4.93
CA GLN A 188 24.56 14.48 -4.97
C GLN A 188 25.68 13.76 -5.75
N LYS A 189 25.84 12.45 -5.55
CA LYS A 189 26.81 11.65 -6.33
C LYS A 189 26.48 11.62 -7.82
N GLN A 190 25.20 11.51 -8.19
CA GLN A 190 24.78 11.55 -9.58
C GLN A 190 25.04 12.92 -10.21
N LEU A 191 24.79 13.99 -9.46
CA LEU A 191 25.15 15.35 -9.87
C LEU A 191 26.65 15.49 -10.10
N GLU A 192 27.48 15.07 -9.15
CA GLU A 192 28.94 15.11 -9.27
C GLU A 192 29.45 14.34 -10.50
N GLN A 193 28.82 13.21 -10.84
CA GLN A 193 29.13 12.45 -12.05
C GLN A 193 28.72 13.17 -13.35
N ALA A 194 27.63 13.94 -13.31
CA ALA A 194 27.13 14.71 -14.44
C ALA A 194 27.89 16.05 -14.64
N CYS A 195 28.40 16.65 -13.57
CA CYS A 195 29.07 17.96 -13.57
C CYS A 195 30.14 18.13 -14.67
N PRO A 196 31.09 17.20 -14.87
CA PRO A 196 32.09 17.35 -15.94
C PRO A 196 31.47 17.46 -17.34
N GLN A 197 30.38 16.71 -17.59
CA GLN A 197 29.68 16.73 -18.87
C GLN A 197 28.88 18.03 -19.05
N LEU A 198 28.27 18.53 -17.96
CA LEU A 198 27.56 19.80 -17.95
C LEU A 198 28.50 20.98 -18.20
N LEU A 199 29.64 21.03 -17.52
CA LEU A 199 30.66 22.07 -17.70
C LEU A 199 31.19 22.09 -19.14
N ARG A 200 31.48 20.91 -19.69
CA ARG A 200 31.89 20.80 -21.09
C ARG A 200 30.78 21.25 -22.05
N ALA A 201 29.53 20.86 -21.80
CA ALA A 201 28.39 21.30 -22.60
C ALA A 201 28.21 22.82 -22.55
N ALA A 202 28.44 23.45 -21.39
CA ALA A 202 28.41 24.91 -21.25
C ALA A 202 29.49 25.59 -22.11
N GLN A 203 30.74 25.14 -21.99
CA GLN A 203 31.88 25.66 -22.76
C GLN A 203 31.67 25.55 -24.27
N GLU A 204 31.05 24.46 -24.73
CA GLU A 204 30.77 24.21 -26.14
C GLU A 204 29.45 24.83 -26.61
N LYS A 205 28.75 25.60 -25.75
CA LYS A 205 27.44 26.21 -26.05
C LYS A 205 26.37 25.19 -26.47
N ARG A 206 26.41 23.99 -25.87
CA ARG A 206 25.47 22.87 -26.09
C ARG A 206 24.58 22.59 -24.87
N LEU A 207 24.67 23.45 -23.85
CA LEU A 207 23.82 23.44 -22.66
C LEU A 207 22.58 24.31 -22.91
N ALA A 208 21.42 23.84 -22.49
CA ALA A 208 20.25 24.68 -22.28
C ALA A 208 19.68 24.41 -20.88
N ILE A 209 19.04 25.43 -20.32
CA ILE A 209 18.43 25.36 -18.99
C ILE A 209 16.92 25.33 -19.15
N LEU A 210 16.27 24.45 -18.40
CA LEU A 210 14.83 24.37 -18.26
C LEU A 210 14.48 24.81 -16.85
N ALA A 211 13.61 25.79 -16.70
CA ALA A 211 13.13 26.25 -15.39
C ALA A 211 11.60 26.24 -15.36
N ASP A 212 11.01 25.56 -14.40
CA ASP A 212 9.56 25.59 -14.18
C ASP A 212 9.26 26.16 -12.80
N HIS A 213 8.55 27.28 -12.81
CA HIS A 213 8.08 27.97 -11.61
C HIS A 213 6.60 27.68 -11.39
N GLY A 214 6.31 26.64 -10.60
CA GLY A 214 4.95 26.18 -10.35
C GLY A 214 4.42 26.50 -8.96
N HIS A 215 3.13 26.26 -8.79
CA HIS A 215 2.43 26.33 -7.50
C HIS A 215 1.70 25.01 -7.25
N PHE A 216 1.97 24.36 -6.11
CA PHE A 216 1.23 23.17 -5.68
C PHE A 216 0.64 23.33 -4.28
N PHE A 217 1.51 23.43 -3.27
CA PHE A 217 1.17 23.87 -1.91
C PHE A 217 1.95 25.14 -1.56
N ASP A 218 3.24 25.12 -1.85
CA ASP A 218 4.12 26.27 -1.89
C ASP A 218 4.53 26.56 -3.35
N ASP A 219 5.00 27.77 -3.62
CA ASP A 219 5.67 28.08 -4.88
C ASP A 219 7.00 27.32 -4.93
N TYR A 220 7.34 26.78 -6.09
CA TYR A 220 8.56 26.02 -6.29
C TYR A 220 9.26 26.42 -7.59
N LEU A 221 10.57 26.29 -7.59
CA LEU A 221 11.42 26.41 -8.76
C LEU A 221 12.10 25.07 -9.01
N SER A 222 11.74 24.43 -10.12
CA SER A 222 12.45 23.26 -10.62
C SER A 222 13.38 23.67 -11.76
N VAL A 223 14.64 23.24 -11.68
CA VAL A 223 15.68 23.60 -12.64
C VAL A 223 16.31 22.33 -13.18
N PHE A 224 16.38 22.22 -14.50
CA PHE A 224 17.03 21.12 -15.20
C PHE A 224 18.03 21.68 -16.20
N ALA A 225 19.13 20.97 -16.38
CA ALA A 225 20.01 21.16 -17.52
C ALA A 225 19.70 20.12 -18.59
N THR A 226 19.69 20.55 -19.85
CA THR A 226 19.66 19.65 -20.99
C THR A 226 20.90 19.88 -21.86
N TYR A 227 21.52 18.80 -22.30
CA TYR A 227 22.61 18.86 -23.26
C TYR A 227 22.57 17.63 -24.18
N CYS A 228 23.17 17.76 -25.35
CA CYS A 228 23.40 16.62 -26.24
C CYS A 228 24.75 16.00 -25.90
N ASN A 229 24.86 14.70 -25.67
CA ASN A 229 26.17 14.05 -25.45
C ASN A 229 26.90 13.78 -26.79
N GLU A 230 28.09 13.17 -26.72
CA GLU A 230 28.88 12.83 -27.91
C GLU A 230 28.17 11.83 -28.85
N ASP A 231 27.29 11.00 -28.30
CA ASP A 231 26.48 10.02 -29.04
C ASP A 231 25.20 10.61 -29.64
N MET A 232 25.07 11.95 -29.67
CA MET A 232 23.87 12.66 -30.13
C MET A 232 22.61 12.33 -29.33
N GLN A 233 22.76 11.93 -28.06
CA GLN A 233 21.65 11.69 -27.15
C GLN A 233 21.42 12.91 -26.26
N THR A 234 20.19 13.42 -26.26
CA THR A 234 19.78 14.42 -25.28
C THR A 234 19.76 13.81 -23.88
N LYS A 235 20.47 14.44 -22.95
CA LYS A 235 20.48 14.11 -21.54
C LYS A 235 19.79 15.24 -20.78
N LEU A 236 18.93 14.86 -19.85
CA LEU A 236 18.26 15.76 -18.92
C LEU A 236 18.82 15.50 -17.53
N VAL A 237 19.32 16.54 -16.87
CA VAL A 237 19.91 16.46 -15.54
C VAL A 237 19.13 17.39 -14.61
N PRO A 238 18.42 16.86 -13.59
CA PRO A 238 17.78 17.68 -12.57
C PRO A 238 18.85 18.40 -11.75
N LEU A 239 18.88 19.72 -11.78
CA LEU A 239 19.84 20.54 -11.04
C LEU A 239 19.34 20.91 -9.65
N ALA A 240 18.06 21.27 -9.55
CA ALA A 240 17.47 21.70 -8.30
C ALA A 240 15.95 21.58 -8.31
N LEU A 241 15.38 21.33 -7.13
CA LEU A 241 13.98 21.58 -6.82
C LEU A 241 13.95 22.37 -5.50
N LYS A 242 13.68 23.66 -5.59
CA LYS A 242 13.68 24.57 -4.44
C LYS A 242 12.26 25.05 -4.17
N ALA A 243 11.84 25.03 -2.91
CA ALA A 243 10.72 25.85 -2.48
C ALA A 243 11.16 27.32 -2.59
N VAL A 244 10.38 28.13 -3.29
CA VAL A 244 10.57 29.57 -3.35
C VAL A 244 9.43 30.22 -2.58
N SER A 245 9.75 31.08 -1.64
CA SER A 245 8.72 32.02 -1.15
C SER A 245 8.38 32.89 -2.35
N LYS A 246 7.09 33.05 -2.65
CA LYS A 246 6.56 33.83 -3.78
C LYS A 246 7.49 35.00 -4.13
N PRO A 247 8.34 34.88 -5.16
CA PRO A 247 9.42 35.84 -5.36
C PRO A 247 8.81 37.22 -5.56
N GLU A 248 9.23 38.21 -4.78
CA GLU A 248 8.63 39.53 -4.81
C GLU A 248 8.93 40.24 -6.14
N ASN A 249 9.99 39.80 -6.82
CA ASN A 249 10.44 40.34 -8.10
C ASN A 249 11.27 39.32 -8.89
N ALA A 250 11.47 39.61 -10.19
CA ALA A 250 12.25 38.78 -11.10
C ALA A 250 13.72 38.61 -10.67
N ARG A 251 14.29 39.58 -9.94
CA ARG A 251 15.69 39.53 -9.55
C ARG A 251 15.97 38.39 -8.57
N GLU A 252 15.15 38.25 -7.54
CA GLU A 252 15.26 37.16 -6.55
C GLU A 252 15.20 35.78 -7.21
N LEU A 253 14.35 35.65 -8.23
CA LEU A 253 14.18 34.41 -8.94
C LEU A 253 15.35 34.11 -9.88
N PHE A 254 15.94 35.13 -10.49
CA PHE A 254 17.20 35.00 -11.24
C PHE A 254 18.37 34.65 -10.31
N ASP A 255 18.51 35.32 -9.18
CA ASP A 255 19.55 35.00 -8.19
C ASP A 255 19.38 33.55 -7.68
N SER A 256 18.14 33.08 -7.51
CA SER A 256 17.85 31.68 -7.17
C SER A 256 18.29 30.70 -8.26
N LEU A 257 18.15 31.05 -9.55
CA LEU A 257 18.66 30.26 -10.67
C LEU A 257 20.19 30.23 -10.68
N VAL A 258 20.83 31.38 -10.46
CA VAL A 258 22.29 31.48 -10.34
C VAL A 258 22.80 30.60 -9.20
N ASP A 259 22.16 30.63 -8.04
CA ASP A 259 22.51 29.76 -6.91
C ASP A 259 22.38 28.27 -7.25
N CYS A 260 21.37 27.89 -8.04
CA CYS A 260 21.20 26.50 -8.48
C CYS A 260 22.34 26.04 -9.40
N VAL A 261 22.71 26.85 -10.39
CA VAL A 261 23.77 26.47 -11.35
C VAL A 261 25.16 26.55 -10.71
N THR A 262 25.40 27.52 -9.83
CA THR A 262 26.68 27.66 -9.13
C THR A 262 26.93 26.55 -8.11
N ALA A 263 25.87 26.03 -7.47
CA ALA A 263 25.97 24.87 -6.58
C ALA A 263 26.56 23.62 -7.26
N ILE A 264 26.45 23.51 -8.59
CA ILE A 264 26.99 22.39 -9.38
C ILE A 264 28.26 22.77 -10.16
N GLY A 265 28.87 23.92 -9.85
CA GLY A 265 30.13 24.39 -10.41
C GLY A 265 30.04 25.19 -11.72
N LEU A 266 28.84 25.38 -12.27
CA LEU A 266 28.65 26.31 -13.39
C LEU A 266 28.83 27.76 -12.92
N GLN A 267 29.23 28.63 -13.83
CA GLN A 267 29.31 30.06 -13.57
C GLN A 267 27.98 30.73 -13.91
N ALA A 268 27.71 31.90 -13.31
CA ALA A 268 26.55 32.71 -13.69
C ALA A 268 26.57 33.04 -15.20
N SER A 269 27.76 33.30 -15.76
CA SER A 269 27.94 33.51 -17.19
C SER A 269 27.53 32.30 -18.05
N ASP A 270 27.64 31.07 -17.53
CA ASP A 270 27.20 29.89 -18.28
C ASP A 270 25.68 29.86 -18.42
N LEU A 271 24.95 30.38 -17.41
CA LEU A 271 23.49 30.56 -17.47
C LEU A 271 23.10 31.68 -18.43
N GLU A 272 23.81 32.80 -18.42
CA GLU A 272 23.56 33.95 -19.31
C GLU A 272 23.72 33.58 -20.79
N ASN A 273 24.66 32.67 -21.09
CA ASN A 273 24.95 32.18 -22.44
C ASN A 273 24.14 30.94 -22.84
N ALA A 274 23.43 30.30 -21.91
CA ALA A 274 22.62 29.12 -22.19
C ALA A 274 21.18 29.52 -22.52
N PRO A 275 20.57 28.93 -23.56
CA PRO A 275 19.15 29.14 -23.81
C PRO A 275 18.33 28.71 -22.59
N LEU A 276 17.50 29.62 -22.06
CA LEU A 276 16.53 29.31 -21.03
C LEU A 276 15.19 28.99 -21.70
N THR A 277 14.64 27.82 -21.36
CA THR A 277 13.22 27.51 -21.59
C THR A 277 12.53 27.54 -20.24
N ALA A 278 11.52 28.39 -20.12
CA ALA A 278 10.75 28.49 -18.89
C ALA A 278 9.25 28.39 -19.15
N ASP A 279 8.51 28.14 -18.08
CA ASP A 279 7.06 28.26 -18.10
C ASP A 279 6.65 29.71 -18.42
N GLY A 280 5.42 29.88 -18.90
CA GLY A 280 4.94 31.19 -19.33
C GLY A 280 4.70 32.18 -18.20
N ALA A 281 5.10 31.91 -16.95
CA ALA A 281 4.89 32.79 -15.82
C ALA A 281 5.50 34.19 -16.08
N ALA A 282 4.73 35.24 -15.77
CA ALA A 282 5.13 36.62 -16.06
C ALA A 282 6.49 36.99 -15.43
N VAL A 283 6.78 36.47 -14.23
CA VAL A 283 8.06 36.71 -13.55
C VAL A 283 9.23 36.06 -14.31
N MET A 284 9.04 34.85 -14.87
CA MET A 284 10.03 34.19 -15.73
C MET A 284 10.27 34.92 -17.04
N GLN A 285 9.22 35.52 -17.59
CA GLN A 285 9.35 36.34 -18.78
C GLN A 285 10.23 37.57 -18.52
N VAL A 286 10.04 38.23 -17.38
CA VAL A 286 10.87 39.37 -16.97
C VAL A 286 12.30 38.93 -16.69
N VAL A 287 12.51 37.78 -16.03
CA VAL A 287 13.85 37.24 -15.76
C VAL A 287 14.64 37.14 -17.04
N GLY A 288 14.11 36.41 -18.03
CA GLY A 288 14.89 36.22 -19.23
C GLY A 288 15.02 37.50 -20.06
N ASN A 289 13.99 38.36 -20.13
CA ASN A 289 14.08 39.59 -20.93
C ASN A 289 15.09 40.61 -20.35
N THR A 290 15.35 40.52 -19.04
CA THR A 290 16.20 41.48 -18.33
C THR A 290 17.61 40.96 -18.11
N TYR A 291 17.76 39.65 -17.88
CA TYR A 291 19.01 39.06 -17.40
C TYR A 291 19.63 38.03 -18.35
N LEU A 292 18.94 37.61 -19.43
CA LEU A 292 19.42 36.58 -20.35
C LEU A 292 19.39 37.07 -21.80
N GLU A 293 20.41 36.72 -22.60
CA GLU A 293 20.53 37.23 -23.98
C GLU A 293 19.59 36.53 -24.96
N GLU A 294 19.20 35.27 -24.71
CA GLU A 294 18.35 34.51 -25.63
C GLU A 294 17.35 33.61 -24.86
N ILE A 295 16.07 33.98 -24.85
CA ILE A 295 15.00 33.11 -24.33
C ILE A 295 14.25 32.51 -25.51
N ARG A 296 14.01 31.20 -25.44
CA ARG A 296 13.00 30.56 -26.27
C ARG A 296 11.84 30.18 -25.37
N PHE A 297 10.82 31.04 -25.30
CA PHE A 297 9.57 30.67 -24.65
C PHE A 297 8.93 29.55 -25.45
N THR A 298 8.89 28.37 -24.87
CA THR A 298 8.03 27.30 -25.37
C THR A 298 6.83 27.27 -24.44
N ILE A 299 5.78 28.01 -24.79
CA ILE A 299 4.51 27.96 -24.05
C ILE A 299 3.89 26.59 -24.33
N PHE A 300 4.04 25.65 -23.40
CA PHE A 300 3.28 24.42 -23.43
C PHE A 300 1.84 24.74 -23.03
N TYR A 301 0.99 25.02 -24.02
CA TYR A 301 -0.45 24.95 -23.81
C TYR A 301 -0.83 23.48 -23.59
N GLY A 302 -0.85 23.05 -22.32
CA GLY A 302 -1.58 21.85 -21.93
C GLY A 302 -3.07 22.09 -22.19
N LYS A 303 -3.65 21.33 -23.10
CA LYS A 303 -5.11 21.15 -23.18
C LYS A 303 -5.56 20.16 -22.12
#